data_AF-A0A8T1TMY0-F1
#
_entry.id   AF-A0A8T1TMY0-F1
#
_cell.length_a   1.000
_cell.length_b   1.000
_cell.length_c   1.000
_cell.angle_alpha   90.00
_cell.angle_beta   90.00
_cell.angle_gamma   90.00
#
_symmetry.space_group_name_H-M   'P 1'
#
loop_
_entity.id
_entity.type
_entity.pdbx_description
1 polymer ?
#
loop_
_entity_poly.entity_id
_entity_poly.type
_entity_poly.pdbx_seq_one_letter_code
_entity_poly.pdbx_strand_id
1 'polypeptide(L)'
;MIRKRGYSRTGQKLAIRADLQRKTQGTFDRINFIKCYRYFAYPESGSVGRYPGSRSVWIRDGASIRRHPEIIPFLRSIGIVPVFLAAYYPFFNPIKYMFG
;
A
#
# COMPACT_ATOMS: atom_id res chain seq x y z
N MET A 1 -16.02 -25.97 36.29
CA MET A 1 -16.96 -26.54 35.30
C MET A 1 -18.13 -25.58 35.15
N ILE A 2 -18.13 -24.74 34.10
CA ILE A 2 -19.13 -23.67 33.90
C ILE A 2 -19.87 -23.94 32.59
N ARG A 3 -21.20 -24.11 32.68
CA ARG A 3 -22.09 -24.42 31.55
C ARG A 3 -22.35 -23.15 30.72
N LYS A 4 -22.04 -23.15 29.42
CA LYS A 4 -22.47 -22.10 28.48
C LYS A 4 -23.91 -22.39 28.03
N ARG A 5 -24.88 -21.62 28.53
CA ARG A 5 -26.24 -21.55 27.94
C ARG A 5 -26.21 -20.52 26.80
N GLY A 6 -26.59 -20.97 25.60
CA GLY A 6 -26.75 -20.11 24.43
C GLY A 6 -28.00 -19.25 24.54
N TYR A 7 -27.92 -18.02 24.05
CA TYR A 7 -29.08 -17.20 23.73
C TYR A 7 -29.00 -16.80 22.27
N SER A 8 -30.05 -17.16 21.53
CA SER A 8 -30.38 -16.62 20.22
C SER A 8 -30.84 -15.17 20.39
N ARG A 9 -30.22 -14.22 19.70
CA ARG A 9 -30.75 -12.87 19.52
C ARG A 9 -31.10 -12.67 18.05
N THR A 10 -32.34 -13.02 17.74
CA THR A 10 -33.08 -12.56 16.58
C THR A 10 -33.09 -11.03 16.57
N GLY A 11 -32.70 -10.42 15.45
CA GLY A 11 -33.04 -9.03 15.13
C GLY A 11 -32.14 -7.94 15.72
N GLN A 12 -30.93 -7.79 15.19
CA GLN A 12 -30.30 -6.48 14.93
C GLN A 12 -29.05 -6.71 14.07
N LYS A 13 -29.14 -6.45 12.76
CA LYS A 13 -27.95 -6.27 11.92
C LYS A 13 -27.30 -4.94 12.30
N LEU A 14 -26.62 -4.92 13.43
CA LEU A 14 -25.56 -3.95 13.70
C LEU A 14 -24.41 -4.34 12.77
N ALA A 15 -24.41 -3.76 11.58
CA ALA A 15 -23.24 -3.75 10.71
C ALA A 15 -22.18 -2.88 11.38
N ILE A 16 -21.56 -3.42 12.42
CA ILE A 16 -20.25 -2.97 12.87
C ILE A 16 -19.35 -3.34 11.69
N ARG A 17 -19.10 -2.37 10.80
CA ARG A 17 -17.88 -2.35 10.01
C ARG A 17 -16.75 -2.28 11.03
N ALA A 18 -16.41 -3.45 11.56
CA ALA A 18 -15.15 -3.65 12.20
C ALA A 18 -14.15 -3.43 11.07
N ASP A 19 -13.61 -2.22 10.98
CA ASP A 19 -12.21 -2.04 10.64
C ASP A 19 -11.42 -2.81 11.69
N LEU A 20 -11.48 -4.13 11.57
CA LEU A 20 -10.67 -5.08 12.29
C LEU A 20 -9.29 -4.83 11.71
N GLN A 21 -8.60 -3.80 12.22
CA GLN A 21 -7.17 -3.66 12.03
C GLN A 21 -6.58 -4.94 12.60
N ARG A 22 -6.44 -5.95 11.73
CA ARG A 22 -5.58 -7.10 11.96
C ARG A 22 -4.18 -6.51 12.07
N LYS A 23 -3.79 -6.09 13.27
CA LYS A 23 -2.40 -5.83 13.62
C LYS A 23 -1.72 -7.19 13.71
N THR A 24 -1.53 -7.83 12.56
CA THR A 24 -0.65 -8.97 12.42
C THR A 24 0.77 -8.47 12.70
N GLN A 25 1.36 -8.92 13.80
CA GLN A 25 2.74 -8.56 14.13
C GLN A 25 3.67 -8.91 12.95
N GLY A 26 4.58 -7.99 12.61
CA GLY A 26 5.47 -8.11 11.45
C GLY A 26 4.86 -7.70 10.10
N THR A 27 3.58 -7.31 10.05
CA THR A 27 3.00 -6.80 8.78
C THR A 27 3.45 -5.38 8.51
N PHE A 28 3.96 -5.14 7.31
CA PHE A 28 4.31 -3.82 6.84
C PHE A 28 3.05 -2.96 6.72
N ASP A 29 2.84 -2.11 7.74
CA ASP A 29 1.65 -1.27 7.82
C ASP A 29 1.74 -0.06 6.89
N ARG A 30 0.61 0.65 6.74
CA ARG A 30 0.51 1.82 5.88
C ARG A 30 1.43 2.96 6.34
N ILE A 31 1.63 3.12 7.65
CA ILE A 31 2.43 4.21 8.21
C ILE A 31 3.90 4.00 7.86
N ASN A 32 4.42 2.81 8.11
CA ASN A 32 5.78 2.42 7.75
C ASN A 32 5.97 2.44 6.23
N PHE A 33 4.96 2.01 5.47
CA PHE A 33 4.99 2.14 4.02
C PHE A 33 5.20 3.58 3.57
N ILE A 34 4.37 4.53 4.03
CA ILE A 34 4.49 5.95 3.65
C ILE A 34 5.83 6.54 4.10
N LYS A 35 6.32 6.18 5.30
CA LYS A 35 7.63 6.63 5.79
C LYS A 35 8.78 6.20 4.88
N CYS A 36 8.87 4.90 4.57
CA CYS A 36 9.88 4.39 3.65
C CYS A 36 9.72 5.00 2.24
N TYR A 37 8.48 5.17 1.78
CA TYR A 37 8.18 5.76 0.48
C TYR A 37 8.69 7.18 0.36
N ARG A 38 8.41 8.02 1.37
CA ARG A 38 8.85 9.41 1.42
C ARG A 38 10.37 9.49 1.50
N TYR A 39 10.99 8.73 2.40
CA TYR A 39 12.44 8.71 2.57
C TYR A 39 13.16 8.43 1.24
N PHE A 40 12.69 7.44 0.47
CA PHE A 40 13.28 7.13 -0.83
C PHE A 40 12.95 8.15 -1.92
N ALA A 41 11.76 8.74 -1.89
CA ALA A 41 11.30 9.68 -2.91
C ALA A 41 11.94 11.07 -2.80
N TYR A 42 12.35 11.50 -1.59
CA TYR A 42 12.92 12.83 -1.42
C TYR A 42 14.29 12.95 -2.09
N PRO A 43 14.55 14.06 -2.83
CA PRO A 43 15.82 14.28 -3.52
C PRO A 43 17.02 14.35 -2.58
N GLU A 44 16.80 14.70 -1.32
CA GLU A 44 17.80 14.74 -0.25
C GLU A 44 18.51 13.40 -0.06
N SER A 45 17.85 12.29 -0.43
CA SER A 45 18.45 10.95 -0.46
C SER A 45 19.48 10.75 -1.61
N GLY A 46 19.61 11.73 -2.51
CA GLY A 46 20.40 11.65 -3.76
C GLY A 46 19.93 10.57 -4.74
N SER A 47 18.83 9.88 -4.43
CA SER A 47 18.46 8.64 -5.09
C SER A 47 17.43 8.81 -6.20
N VAL A 48 16.75 9.94 -6.30
CA VAL A 48 15.67 10.12 -7.28
C VAL A 48 15.73 11.52 -7.86
N GLY A 49 15.90 11.60 -9.18
CA GLY A 49 15.81 12.85 -9.93
C GLY A 49 14.36 13.19 -10.31
N ARG A 50 14.10 14.47 -10.57
CA ARG A 50 12.85 14.94 -11.17
C ARG A 50 12.78 14.49 -12.63
N TYR A 51 11.63 13.99 -13.11
CA TYR A 51 11.46 13.59 -14.51
C TYR A 51 11.80 14.75 -15.47
N PRO A 52 12.62 14.52 -16.53
CA PRO A 52 13.06 13.23 -17.09
C PRO A 52 14.37 12.63 -16.50
N GLY A 53 14.77 13.04 -15.30
CA GLY A 53 15.99 12.59 -14.62
C GLY A 53 15.98 11.11 -14.20
N SER A 54 17.12 10.66 -13.67
CA SER A 54 17.34 9.28 -13.27
C SER A 54 16.38 8.83 -12.15
N ARG A 55 15.88 7.59 -12.26
CA ARG A 55 14.95 6.95 -11.29
C ARG A 55 13.60 7.70 -11.10
N SER A 56 13.23 8.58 -12.02
CA SER A 56 12.03 9.42 -11.95
C SER A 56 10.73 8.73 -12.39
N VAL A 57 10.80 7.56 -13.02
CA VAL A 57 9.62 6.76 -13.43
C VAL A 57 9.47 5.56 -12.50
N TRP A 58 8.32 5.43 -11.85
CA TRP A 58 8.07 4.40 -10.86
C TRP A 58 6.96 3.45 -11.33
N ILE A 59 7.32 2.20 -11.60
CA ILE A 59 6.40 1.14 -12.01
C ILE A 59 5.77 0.51 -10.75
N ARG A 60 4.43 0.44 -10.71
CA ARG A 60 3.68 0.02 -9.52
C ARG A 60 2.57 -0.95 -9.88
N ASP A 61 2.35 -1.97 -9.05
CA ASP A 61 1.13 -2.78 -9.12
C ASP A 61 -0.07 -2.11 -8.40
N GLY A 62 -1.25 -2.70 -8.56
CA GLY A 62 -2.50 -2.25 -7.96
C GLY A 62 -2.70 -2.62 -6.48
N ALA A 63 -1.66 -2.90 -5.69
CA ALA A 63 -1.82 -3.22 -4.28
C ALA A 63 -2.51 -2.07 -3.50
N SER A 64 -3.41 -2.40 -2.56
CA SER A 64 -4.21 -1.42 -1.82
C SER A 64 -3.37 -0.41 -1.04
N ILE A 65 -2.24 -0.84 -0.47
CA ILE A 65 -1.29 0.03 0.24
C ILE A 65 -0.63 1.06 -0.68
N ARG A 66 -0.54 0.77 -1.99
CA ARG A 66 0.08 1.64 -3.01
C ARG A 66 -0.90 2.66 -3.59
N ARG A 67 -2.20 2.38 -3.53
CA ARG A 67 -3.30 3.21 -4.06
C ARG A 67 -3.83 4.26 -3.08
N HIS A 68 -3.05 4.67 -2.08
CA HIS A 68 -3.48 5.72 -1.16
C HIS A 68 -3.70 7.05 -1.92
N PRO A 69 -4.82 7.76 -1.71
CA PRO A 69 -5.19 8.94 -2.50
C PRO A 69 -4.15 10.06 -2.44
N GLU A 70 -3.39 10.15 -1.35
CA GLU A 70 -2.35 11.18 -1.17
C GLU A 70 -1.01 10.84 -1.85
N ILE A 71 -0.74 9.57 -2.15
CA ILE A 71 0.59 9.17 -2.65
C ILE A 71 0.81 9.67 -4.08
N ILE A 72 -0.20 9.60 -4.94
CA ILE A 72 -0.05 9.99 -6.35
C ILE A 72 0.14 11.50 -6.52
N PRO A 73 -0.66 12.37 -5.87
CA PRO A 73 -0.39 13.80 -5.84
C PRO A 73 1.01 14.11 -5.29
N PHE A 74 1.42 13.45 -4.20
CA PHE A 74 2.74 13.64 -3.61
C PHE A 74 3.88 13.28 -4.57
N LEU A 75 3.83 12.12 -5.24
CA LEU A 75 4.87 11.73 -6.21
C LEU A 75 4.95 12.73 -7.37
N ARG A 76 3.80 13.19 -7.87
CA ARG A 76 3.76 14.16 -8.96
C ARG A 76 4.28 15.53 -8.52
N SER A 77 4.07 15.94 -7.28
CA SER A 77 4.55 17.24 -6.79
C SER A 77 6.08 17.32 -6.70
N ILE A 78 6.75 16.20 -6.46
CA ILE A 78 8.23 16.08 -6.53
C ILE A 78 8.74 15.67 -7.93
N GLY A 79 7.83 15.54 -8.89
CA GLY A 79 8.11 15.24 -10.30
C GLY A 79 8.53 13.81 -10.60
N ILE A 80 8.04 12.85 -9.82
CA ILE A 80 8.07 11.42 -10.12
C ILE A 80 6.84 11.06 -10.95
N VAL A 81 7.02 10.22 -11.97
CA VAL A 81 5.96 9.71 -12.85
C VAL A 81 5.58 8.29 -12.40
N PRO A 82 4.46 8.11 -11.68
CA PRO A 82 3.95 6.77 -11.36
C PRO A 82 3.28 6.14 -12.59
N VAL A 83 3.70 4.93 -12.93
CA VAL A 83 3.09 4.07 -13.97
C VAL A 83 2.47 2.86 -13.29
N PHE A 84 1.16 2.68 -13.49
CA PHE A 84 0.43 1.56 -12.91
C PHE A 84 0.29 0.41 -13.90
N LEU A 85 0.61 -0.79 -13.42
CA LEU A 85 0.37 -2.04 -14.14
C LEU A 85 -1.08 -2.48 -13.98
N ALA A 86 -1.61 -3.12 -15.02
CA ALA A 86 -2.91 -3.77 -14.96
C ALA A 86 -2.92 -4.91 -13.92
N ALA A 87 -4.11 -5.19 -13.37
CA ALA A 87 -4.27 -6.25 -12.38
C ALA A 87 -3.91 -7.62 -12.97
N TYR A 88 -3.21 -8.46 -12.20
CA TYR A 88 -2.78 -9.81 -12.61
C TYR A 88 -1.79 -9.86 -13.79
N TYR A 89 -1.01 -8.80 -14.01
CA TYR A 89 0.09 -8.80 -14.98
C TYR A 89 1.47 -8.77 -14.30
N PRO A 90 1.91 -9.86 -13.64
CA PRO A 90 3.22 -9.92 -12.98
C PRO A 90 4.37 -9.84 -13.99
N PHE A 91 4.16 -10.30 -15.22
CA PHE A 91 5.17 -10.33 -16.28
C PHE A 91 5.73 -8.93 -16.62
N PHE A 92 4.90 -7.89 -16.52
CA PHE A 92 5.32 -6.51 -16.79
C PHE A 92 5.91 -5.80 -15.56
N ASN A 93 6.03 -6.48 -14.42
CA ASN A 93 6.63 -5.91 -13.22
C ASN A 93 8.09 -6.33 -13.12
N PRO A 94 9.07 -5.43 -13.29
CA PRO A 94 10.49 -5.79 -13.26
C PRO A 94 10.92 -6.47 -11.96
N ILE A 95 10.24 -6.20 -10.83
CA ILE A 95 10.54 -6.85 -9.55
C ILE A 95 10.33 -8.37 -9.63
N LYS A 96 9.43 -8.86 -10.49
CA LYS A 96 9.17 -10.29 -10.66
C LYS A 96 10.33 -11.01 -11.30
N TYR A 97 11.10 -10.35 -12.16
CA TYR A 97 12.36 -10.91 -12.66
C TYR A 97 13.39 -11.10 -11.54
N MET A 98 13.43 -10.19 -10.56
CA MET A 98 14.38 -10.27 -9.45
C MET A 98 14.03 -11.34 -8.40
N PHE A 99 12.74 -11.62 -8.19
CA PHE A 99 12.28 -12.45 -7.06
C PHE A 99 11.51 -13.73 -7.43
N GLY A 100 11.08 -13.93 -8.68
CA GLY A 100 10.21 -15.04 -9.08
C GLY A 100 8.72 -14.70 -9.03
#